data_AF-A0AAU8D500-F1
#
_entry.id   AF-A0AAU8D500-F1
#
_cell.length_a   1.000
_cell.length_b   1.000
_cell.length_c   1.000
_cell.angle_alpha   90.00
_cell.angle_beta   90.00
_cell.angle_gamma   90.00
#
_symmetry.space_group_name_H-M   'P 1'
#
loop_
_entity.id
_entity.type
_entity.pdbx_description
1 polymer ?
#
loop_
_entity_poly.entity_id
_entity_poly.type
_entity_poly.pdbx_seq_one_letter_code
_entity_poly.pdbx_strand_id
1 'polypeptide(L)'
;MTVITVADIKAHANITIDDDDALIGDKIAAAEAWIAKFIGSPLDDAVAFPDGTPEPLKEAVRQLVAHLYENREATLVGVTMSDVSPGLFDLMAPYREWCF
;
A
#
# COMPACT_ATOMS: atom_id res chain seq x y z
N MET A 1 -3.39 -13.45 -0.32
CA MET A 1 -2.53 -13.59 0.87
C MET A 1 -1.98 -12.22 1.21
N THR A 2 -1.86 -11.84 2.48
CA THR A 2 -1.32 -10.53 2.85
C THR A 2 0.20 -10.52 2.69
N VAL A 3 0.72 -9.55 1.94
CA VAL A 3 2.15 -9.38 1.69
C VAL A 3 2.83 -8.58 2.81
N ILE A 4 2.07 -7.76 3.52
CA ILE A 4 2.54 -6.94 4.64
C ILE A 4 1.76 -7.26 5.92
N THR A 5 2.46 -7.28 7.06
CA THR A 5 1.85 -7.51 8.37
C THR A 5 1.43 -6.21 9.06
N VAL A 6 0.52 -6.30 10.03
CA VAL A 6 0.16 -5.16 10.90
C VAL A 6 1.40 -4.63 11.64
N ALA A 7 2.30 -5.51 12.09
CA ALA A 7 3.53 -5.11 12.76
C ALA A 7 4.45 -4.27 11.85
N ASP A 8 4.55 -4.61 10.57
CA ASP A 8 5.33 -3.83 9.60
C ASP A 8 4.78 -2.42 9.41
N ILE A 9 3.45 -2.29 9.31
CA ILE A 9 2.79 -0.98 9.19
C ILE A 9 2.98 -0.16 10.45
N LYS A 10 2.85 -0.77 11.64
CA LYS A 10 3.08 -0.08 12.90
C LYS A 10 4.51 0.43 13.03
N ALA A 11 5.48 -0.37 12.61
CA ALA A 11 6.87 0.06 12.53
C ALA A 11 7.07 1.22 11.54
N HIS A 12 6.42 1.17 10.37
CA HIS A 12 6.50 2.22 9.34
C HIS A 12 5.87 3.55 9.80
N ALA A 13 4.72 3.51 10.44
CA ALA A 13 3.95 4.67 10.90
C ALA A 13 4.30 5.12 12.33
N ASN A 14 5.30 4.49 12.97
CA ASN A 14 5.70 4.75 14.36
C ASN A 14 4.53 4.62 15.37
N ILE A 15 3.69 3.59 15.19
CA ILE A 15 2.57 3.26 16.07
C ILE A 15 3.04 2.23 17.10
N THR A 16 2.93 2.55 18.40
CA THR A 16 3.44 1.71 19.50
C THR A 16 2.36 1.04 20.33
N ILE A 17 1.08 1.29 20.03
CA ILE A 17 -0.08 0.73 20.71
C ILE A 17 -0.83 -0.25 19.81
N ASP A 18 -1.70 -1.07 20.39
CA ASP A 18 -2.39 -2.17 19.69
C ASP A 18 -3.88 -1.90 19.42
N ASP A 19 -4.42 -0.77 19.91
CA ASP A 19 -5.85 -0.45 19.85
C ASP A 19 -6.40 -0.43 18.41
N ASP A 20 -5.56 -0.04 17.44
CA ASP A 20 -5.92 0.10 16.03
C ASP A 20 -5.51 -1.10 15.15
N ASP A 21 -5.06 -2.23 15.73
CA ASP A 21 -4.56 -3.38 14.96
C ASP A 21 -5.61 -3.92 13.96
N ALA A 22 -6.88 -3.99 14.38
CA ALA A 22 -7.97 -4.41 13.50
C ALA A 22 -8.20 -3.40 12.36
N LEU A 23 -8.19 -2.10 12.66
CA LEU A 23 -8.34 -1.04 11.67
C LEU A 23 -7.19 -1.06 10.67
N ILE A 24 -5.95 -1.23 11.13
CA ILE A 24 -4.76 -1.34 10.28
C ILE A 24 -4.89 -2.57 9.36
N GLY A 25 -5.38 -3.71 9.88
CA GLY A 25 -5.67 -4.90 9.08
C GLY A 25 -6.64 -4.62 7.92
N ASP A 26 -7.74 -3.90 8.19
CA ASP A 26 -8.70 -3.52 7.14
C ASP A 26 -8.08 -2.58 6.10
N LYS A 27 -7.21 -1.66 6.52
CA LYS A 27 -6.49 -0.76 5.60
C LYS A 27 -5.47 -1.51 4.73
N ILE A 28 -4.77 -2.50 5.28
CA ILE A 28 -3.87 -3.38 4.50
C ILE A 28 -4.66 -4.09 3.41
N ALA A 29 -5.80 -4.70 3.76
CA ALA A 29 -6.64 -5.40 2.78
C ALA A 29 -7.14 -4.45 1.67
N ALA A 30 -7.55 -3.23 2.02
CA ALA A 30 -7.97 -2.23 1.05
C ALA A 30 -6.83 -1.78 0.12
N ALA A 31 -5.64 -1.54 0.69
CA ALA A 31 -4.46 -1.10 -0.06
C ALA A 31 -3.98 -2.19 -1.03
N GLU A 32 -3.83 -3.43 -0.56
CA GLU A 32 -3.40 -4.55 -1.40
C GLU A 32 -4.37 -4.80 -2.55
N ALA A 33 -5.68 -4.79 -2.29
CA ALA A 33 -6.69 -4.96 -3.32
C ALA A 33 -6.65 -3.85 -4.37
N TRP A 34 -6.42 -2.60 -3.95
CA TRP A 34 -6.31 -1.46 -4.86
C TRP A 34 -5.06 -1.54 -5.73
N ILE A 35 -3.90 -1.85 -5.14
CA ILE A 35 -2.62 -1.95 -5.87
C ILE A 35 -2.67 -3.12 -6.85
N ALA A 36 -3.14 -4.30 -6.43
CA ALA A 36 -3.29 -5.46 -7.31
C ALA A 36 -4.16 -5.12 -8.54
N LYS A 37 -5.28 -4.42 -8.33
CA LYS A 37 -6.14 -3.96 -9.41
C LYS A 37 -5.47 -2.92 -10.30
N PHE A 38 -4.65 -2.04 -9.74
CA PHE A 38 -3.95 -1.00 -10.49
C PHE A 38 -2.87 -1.59 -11.41
N ILE A 39 -2.08 -2.56 -10.91
CA ILE A 39 -1.00 -3.18 -11.68
C ILE A 39 -1.50 -4.29 -12.61
N GLY A 40 -2.66 -4.89 -12.32
CA GLY A 40 -3.27 -5.93 -13.16
C GLY A 40 -3.02 -7.37 -12.69
N SER A 41 -2.17 -7.57 -11.68
CA SER A 41 -1.81 -8.89 -11.15
C SER A 41 -1.97 -8.93 -9.62
N PRO A 42 -2.34 -10.08 -9.02
CA PRO A 42 -2.30 -10.26 -7.58
C PRO A 42 -0.88 -10.05 -7.03
N LEU A 43 -0.74 -9.44 -5.84
CA LEU A 43 0.57 -9.16 -5.25
C LEU A 43 1.31 -10.44 -4.83
N ASP A 44 0.59 -11.53 -4.58
CA ASP A 44 1.09 -12.87 -4.23
C ASP A 44 1.14 -13.82 -5.44
N ASP A 45 1.02 -13.30 -6.66
CA ASP A 45 1.08 -14.11 -7.88
C ASP A 45 2.51 -14.62 -8.11
N ALA A 46 2.72 -15.93 -7.95
CA ALA A 46 4.01 -16.58 -8.15
C ALA A 46 4.44 -16.68 -9.62
N VAL A 47 3.53 -16.49 -10.58
CA VAL A 47 3.85 -16.43 -12.01
C VAL A 47 4.35 -15.04 -12.37
N ALA A 48 3.68 -14.00 -11.89
CA ALA A 48 4.11 -12.61 -12.09
C ALA A 48 5.38 -12.28 -11.28
N PHE A 49 5.48 -12.83 -10.06
CA PHE A 49 6.54 -12.56 -9.09
C PHE A 49 7.17 -13.87 -8.58
N PRO A 50 8.03 -14.53 -9.38
CA PRO A 50 8.61 -15.83 -9.02
C PRO A 50 9.52 -15.77 -7.78
N ASP A 51 10.14 -14.62 -7.53
CA ASP A 51 10.99 -14.38 -6.35
C ASP A 51 10.20 -13.77 -5.16
N GLY A 52 8.86 -13.77 -5.24
CA GLY A 52 7.97 -13.13 -4.30
C GLY A 52 7.74 -11.64 -4.61
N THR A 53 6.82 -11.03 -3.86
CA THR A 53 6.39 -9.64 -4.13
C THR A 53 7.58 -8.67 -4.07
N PRO A 54 7.82 -7.88 -5.12
CA PRO A 54 8.89 -6.89 -5.16
C PRO A 54 8.81 -5.87 -4.03
N GLU A 55 9.97 -5.46 -3.50
CA GLU A 55 10.06 -4.47 -2.41
C GLU A 55 9.40 -3.10 -2.74
N PRO A 56 9.45 -2.57 -3.98
CA PRO A 56 8.73 -1.33 -4.31
C PRO A 56 7.21 -1.47 -4.18
N LEU A 57 6.63 -2.64 -4.50
CA LEU A 57 5.20 -2.88 -4.30
C LEU A 57 4.86 -2.99 -2.81
N LYS A 58 5.74 -3.59 -2.01
CA LYS A 58 5.59 -3.57 -0.55
C LYS A 58 5.62 -2.13 -0.02
N GLU A 59 6.58 -1.32 -0.46
CA GLU A 59 6.63 0.09 -0.04
C GLU A 59 5.40 0.88 -0.47
N ALA A 60 4.87 0.63 -1.67
CA ALA A 60 3.61 1.21 -2.12
C ALA A 60 2.44 0.84 -1.19
N VAL A 61 2.36 -0.42 -0.74
CA VAL A 61 1.37 -0.84 0.26
C VAL A 61 1.56 -0.06 1.57
N ARG A 62 2.79 0.09 2.07
CA ARG A 62 3.06 0.84 3.31
C ARG A 62 2.60 2.30 3.22
N GLN A 63 2.98 2.98 2.15
CA GLN A 63 2.61 4.39 1.92
C GLN A 63 1.10 4.57 1.81
N LEU A 64 0.41 3.68 1.07
CA LEU A 64 -1.04 3.76 0.91
C LEU A 64 -1.78 3.46 2.22
N VAL A 65 -1.34 2.46 2.99
CA VAL A 65 -1.94 2.15 4.30
C VAL A 65 -1.75 3.31 5.27
N ALA A 66 -0.54 3.85 5.38
CA ALA A 66 -0.26 5.01 6.24
C ALA A 66 -1.13 6.21 5.85
N HIS A 67 -1.26 6.49 4.55
CA HIS A 67 -2.13 7.54 4.06
C HIS A 67 -3.60 7.32 4.44
N LEU A 68 -4.15 6.12 4.23
CA LEU A 68 -5.55 5.79 4.53
C LEU A 68 -5.86 5.72 6.03
N TYR A 69 -4.85 5.52 6.87
CA TYR A 69 -4.97 5.50 8.31
C TYR A 69 -5.03 6.94 8.89
N GLU A 70 -4.14 7.81 8.43
CA GLU A 70 -4.08 9.23 8.83
C GLU A 70 -5.22 10.05 8.21
N ASN A 71 -5.56 9.79 6.95
CA ASN A 71 -6.59 10.52 6.20
C ASN A 71 -7.85 9.66 6.07
N ARG A 72 -8.76 9.83 7.04
CA ARG A 72 -9.96 8.98 7.19
C ARG A 72 -11.19 9.47 6.43
N GLU A 73 -11.13 10.68 5.90
CA GLU A 73 -12.21 11.33 5.16
C GLU A 73 -11.94 11.30 3.66
N ALA A 74 -13.01 11.20 2.86
CA ALA A 74 -12.90 11.26 1.40
C ALA A 74 -12.47 12.64 0.88
N THR A 75 -12.52 13.67 1.72
CA THR A 75 -12.17 15.05 1.38
C THR A 75 -11.43 15.73 2.52
N LEU A 76 -10.34 16.44 2.21
CA LEU A 76 -9.68 17.37 3.12
C LEU A 76 -9.92 18.81 2.68
N VAL A 77 -10.13 19.71 3.64
CA VAL A 77 -10.29 21.15 3.39
C VAL A 77 -9.09 21.89 3.98
N GLY A 78 -8.47 22.77 3.18
CA GLY A 78 -7.42 23.68 3.67
C GLY A 78 -6.03 23.05 3.85
N VAL A 79 -5.77 21.86 3.30
CA VAL A 79 -4.46 21.20 3.33
C VAL A 79 -3.83 21.24 1.94
N THR A 80 -2.56 21.63 1.86
CA THR A 80 -1.75 21.52 0.65
C THR A 80 -0.94 20.23 0.73
N MET A 81 -1.31 19.20 -0.02
CA MET A 81 -0.48 18.01 -0.18
C MET A 81 0.50 18.22 -1.34
N SER A 82 1.75 17.80 -1.13
CA SER A 82 2.78 17.80 -2.17
C SER A 82 3.29 16.38 -2.35
N ASP A 83 3.37 15.93 -3.59
CA ASP A 83 3.96 14.62 -3.90
C ASP A 83 5.44 14.62 -3.55
N VAL A 84 5.89 13.52 -2.95
CA VAL A 84 7.31 13.27 -2.66
C VAL A 84 7.76 12.14 -3.56
N SER A 85 8.87 12.36 -4.27
CA SER A 85 9.43 11.37 -5.20
C SER A 85 10.36 10.37 -4.47
N PRO A 86 10.28 9.06 -4.78
CA PRO A 86 9.27 8.42 -5.62
C PRO A 86 7.92 8.36 -4.91
N GLY A 87 6.87 8.76 -5.62
CA GLY A 87 5.50 8.66 -5.12
C GLY A 87 4.95 7.24 -5.26
N LEU A 88 3.76 7.03 -4.71
CA LEU A 88 3.03 5.75 -4.79
C LEU A 88 2.98 5.21 -6.23
N PHE A 89 2.63 6.06 -7.19
CA PHE A 89 2.52 5.67 -8.60
C PHE A 89 3.87 5.35 -9.25
N ASP A 90 4.94 6.03 -8.84
CA ASP A 90 6.29 5.77 -9.36
C ASP A 90 6.79 4.39 -8.92
N LEU A 91 6.46 3.97 -7.69
CA LEU A 91 6.78 2.64 -7.17
C LEU A 91 6.05 1.52 -7.92
N MET A 92 4.80 1.78 -8.32
CA MET A 92 3.97 0.78 -9.01
C MET A 92 4.17 0.74 -10.52
N ALA A 93 4.59 1.85 -11.14
CA ALA A 93 4.63 1.99 -12.60
C ALA A 93 5.37 0.86 -13.34
N PRO A 94 6.53 0.35 -12.86
CA PRO A 94 7.25 -0.72 -13.54
C PRO A 94 6.53 -2.08 -13.55
N TYR A 95 5.55 -2.27 -12.67
CA TYR A 95 4.86 -3.57 -12.47
C TYR A 95 3.49 -3.63 -13.13
N ARG A 96 3.06 -2.55 -13.77
CA ARG A 96 1.75 -2.49 -14.43
C ARG A 96 1.76 -3.32 -15.71
N GLU A 97 0.84 -4.26 -15.81
CA GLU A 97 0.56 -5.00 -17.03
C GLU A 97 -0.08 -4.09 -18.07
N TRP A 98 0.44 -4.15 -19.30
CA TRP A 98 -0.07 -3.41 -20.45
C TRP A 98 -0.68 -4.38 -21.45
N CYS A 99 -1.96 -4.20 -21.78
CA CYS A 99 -2.60 -4.85 -22.91
C CYS A 99 -2.65 -3.89 -24.11
N PHE A 100 -2.41 -4.42 -25.31
CA PHE A 100 -2.41 -3.69 -26.58
C PHE A 100 -3.45 -4.28 -27.54
#